data_AF-A0A194VU79-F1
#
_entry.id   AF-A0A194VU79-F1
#
_cell.length_a   1.000
_cell.length_b   1.000
_cell.length_c   1.000
_cell.angle_alpha   90.00
_cell.angle_beta   90.00
_cell.angle_gamma   90.00
#
_symmetry.space_group_name_H-M   'P 1'
#
loop_
_entity.id
_entity.type
_entity.pdbx_description
1 polymer ?
#
loop_
_entity_poly.entity_id
_entity_poly.type
_entity_poly.pdbx_seq_one_letter_code
_entity_poly.pdbx_strand_id
1 'polypeptide(L)'
;MQAISITILLLAAAACHVVATFTSACSVWYVHGHETLTTECQTWDPVKGKILTNLDLNNCIGVDTGSNAMVWMTGGNAFTIHCRNCSLQNSEVVMQCECIDPQTGNKTSSSINLDDGITNQHDGSLTCP
;
A
#
# COMPACT_ATOMS: atom_id res chain seq x y z
N MET A 1 -16.31 55.28 -27.04
CA MET A 1 -16.55 54.53 -25.80
C MET A 1 -15.97 53.13 -26.00
N GLN A 2 -14.77 52.87 -25.50
CA GLN A 2 -14.13 51.55 -25.60
C GLN A 2 -14.54 50.71 -24.39
N ALA A 3 -15.14 49.54 -24.65
CA ALA A 3 -15.47 48.57 -23.62
C ALA A 3 -14.22 47.74 -23.30
N ILE A 4 -13.73 47.84 -22.07
CA ILE A 4 -12.65 46.99 -21.55
C ILE A 4 -13.30 45.70 -21.07
N SER A 5 -13.11 44.61 -21.83
CA SER A 5 -13.55 43.27 -21.44
C SER A 5 -12.54 42.69 -20.46
N ILE A 6 -12.93 42.60 -19.18
CA ILE A 6 -12.10 41.99 -18.13
C ILE A 6 -12.27 40.48 -18.20
N THR A 7 -11.30 39.79 -18.78
CA THR A 7 -11.23 38.33 -18.79
C THR A 7 -10.81 37.85 -17.40
N ILE A 8 -11.77 37.41 -16.59
CA ILE A 8 -11.51 36.80 -15.29
C ILE A 8 -10.95 35.39 -15.53
N LEU A 9 -9.66 35.21 -15.28
CA LEU A 9 -9.00 33.90 -15.32
C LEU A 9 -9.37 33.15 -14.02
N LEU A 10 -10.33 32.24 -14.09
CA LEU A 10 -10.66 31.30 -13.01
C LEU A 10 -9.55 30.25 -12.93
N LEU A 11 -8.61 30.44 -12.01
CA LEU A 11 -7.68 29.40 -11.58
C LEU A 11 -8.48 28.34 -10.81
N ALA A 12 -8.83 27.24 -11.49
CA ALA A 12 -9.33 26.05 -10.83
C ALA A 12 -8.20 25.49 -9.97
N ALA A 13 -8.26 25.72 -8.66
CA ALA A 13 -7.42 25.02 -7.70
C ALA A 13 -7.81 23.55 -7.74
N ALA A 14 -6.99 22.71 -8.39
CA ALA A 14 -7.07 21.28 -8.24
C ALA A 14 -6.74 20.97 -6.78
N ALA A 15 -7.76 20.73 -5.96
CA ALA A 15 -7.57 20.16 -4.64
C ALA A 15 -7.07 18.72 -4.87
N CYS A 16 -5.75 18.53 -4.79
CA CYS A 16 -5.19 17.19 -4.63
C CYS A 16 -5.72 16.66 -3.29
N HIS A 17 -6.76 15.84 -3.32
CA HIS A 17 -7.09 14.98 -2.20
C HIS A 17 -5.95 13.98 -2.07
N VAL A 18 -4.98 14.32 -1.21
CA VAL A 18 -3.99 13.35 -0.74
C VAL A 18 -4.80 12.34 0.05
N VAL A 19 -5.06 11.18 -0.55
CA VAL A 19 -5.61 10.03 0.18
C VAL A 19 -4.61 9.75 1.30
N ALA A 20 -5.07 9.80 2.54
CA ALA A 20 -4.23 9.51 3.69
C ALA A 20 -3.75 8.05 3.58
N THR A 21 -2.45 7.85 3.47
CA THR A 21 -1.81 6.53 3.44
C THR A 21 -1.77 5.94 4.85
N PHE A 22 -1.60 4.62 5.01
CA PHE A 22 -1.51 4.05 6.37
C PHE A 22 -0.32 4.63 7.16
N THR A 23 0.80 4.93 6.49
CA THR A 23 1.97 5.60 7.11
C THR A 23 1.68 6.95 7.72
N SER A 24 0.60 7.64 7.32
CA SER A 24 0.20 8.91 7.95
C SER A 24 -0.31 8.74 9.37
N ALA A 25 -0.83 7.55 9.72
CA ALA A 25 -1.41 7.25 11.01
C ALA A 25 -0.68 6.12 11.75
N CYS A 26 0.23 5.41 11.08
CA CYS A 26 0.99 4.31 11.65
C CYS A 26 2.47 4.65 11.72
N SER A 27 3.18 3.97 12.62
CA SER A 27 4.61 4.13 12.85
C SER A 27 5.20 2.80 13.25
N VAL A 28 6.49 2.62 12.99
CA VAL A 28 7.21 1.36 13.29
C VAL A 28 6.55 0.21 12.54
N TRP A 29 7.15 -0.24 11.45
CA TRP A 29 6.63 -1.37 10.71
C TRP A 29 7.74 -2.30 10.28
N TYR A 30 7.38 -3.57 10.21
CA TYR A 30 8.29 -4.63 9.82
C TYR A 30 7.47 -5.81 9.32
N VAL A 31 8.09 -6.61 8.46
CA VAL A 31 7.45 -7.77 7.84
C VAL A 31 8.05 -9.04 8.44
N HIS A 32 7.20 -9.88 9.03
CA HIS A 32 7.55 -11.23 9.49
C HIS A 32 7.22 -12.26 8.44
N GLY A 33 8.13 -13.21 8.25
CA GLY A 33 7.98 -14.28 7.27
C GLY A 33 8.18 -13.79 5.84
N HIS A 34 7.49 -12.71 5.46
CA HIS A 34 7.34 -11.97 4.20
C HIS A 34 5.85 -11.62 3.97
N GLU A 35 4.98 -12.23 4.76
CA GLU A 35 3.52 -12.18 4.64
C GLU A 35 2.83 -11.38 5.74
N THR A 36 3.41 -11.21 6.92
CA THR A 36 2.74 -10.47 8.00
C THR A 36 3.38 -9.10 8.20
N LEU A 37 2.65 -8.03 7.87
CA LEU A 37 3.01 -6.67 8.25
C LEU A 37 2.56 -6.42 9.69
N THR A 38 3.50 -6.12 10.58
CA THR A 38 3.21 -5.65 11.93
C THR A 38 3.53 -4.17 12.04
N THR A 39 2.61 -3.38 12.60
CA THR A 39 2.84 -1.94 12.81
C THR A 39 2.05 -1.36 13.99
N GLU A 40 2.43 -0.18 14.49
CA GLU A 40 1.65 0.56 15.48
C GLU A 40 0.83 1.66 14.82
N CYS A 41 -0.49 1.57 14.88
CA CYS A 41 -1.41 2.51 14.24
C CYS A 41 -2.20 3.33 15.27
N GLN A 42 -2.34 4.62 14.98
CA GLN A 42 -3.17 5.54 15.75
C GLN A 42 -4.64 5.19 15.59
N THR A 43 -5.32 4.98 16.72
CA THR A 43 -6.78 4.93 16.77
C THR A 43 -7.34 6.35 16.78
N TRP A 44 -8.56 6.53 16.29
CA TRP A 44 -9.22 7.84 16.29
C TRP A 44 -9.76 8.21 17.69
N ASP A 45 -9.77 7.25 18.61
CA ASP A 45 -10.04 7.47 20.02
C ASP A 45 -8.79 8.04 20.70
N PRO A 46 -8.80 9.32 21.12
CA PRO A 46 -7.63 9.94 21.74
C PRO A 46 -7.25 9.29 23.09
N VAL A 47 -8.14 8.52 23.71
CA VAL A 47 -7.87 7.81 24.97
C VAL A 47 -7.08 6.51 24.72
N LYS A 48 -7.36 5.81 23.62
CA LYS A 48 -6.68 4.55 23.28
C LYS A 48 -5.30 4.77 22.67
N GLY A 49 -5.07 5.91 22.00
CA GLY A 49 -3.77 6.21 21.42
C GLY A 49 -3.43 5.28 20.25
N LYS A 50 -2.22 4.70 20.26
CA LYS A 50 -1.76 3.74 19.24
C LYS A 50 -1.97 2.31 19.69
N ILE A 51 -2.27 1.43 18.74
CA ILE A 51 -2.33 -0.02 18.96
C ILE A 51 -1.38 -0.74 18.02
N LEU A 52 -0.83 -1.86 18.49
CA LEU A 52 -0.10 -2.79 17.64
C LEU A 52 -1.10 -3.62 16.83
N THR A 53 -0.94 -3.62 15.51
CA THR A 53 -1.82 -4.31 14.57
C THR A 53 -1.02 -5.13 13.59
N ASN A 54 -1.64 -6.20 13.08
CA ASN A 54 -1.05 -7.11 12.11
C ASN A 54 -1.96 -7.19 10.89
N LEU A 55 -1.35 -7.21 9.70
CA LEU A 55 -2.03 -7.47 8.44
C LEU A 55 -1.33 -8.61 7.73
N ASP A 56 -2.09 -9.65 7.37
CA ASP A 56 -1.63 -10.71 6.49
C ASP A 56 -1.72 -10.21 5.03
N LEU A 57 -0.55 -9.87 4.48
CA LEU A 57 -0.34 -9.41 3.12
C LEU A 57 -0.75 -10.45 2.07
N ASN A 58 -0.82 -11.74 2.42
CA ASN A 58 -1.31 -12.77 1.51
C ASN A 58 -2.81 -12.61 1.22
N ASN A 59 -3.57 -11.93 2.08
CA ASN A 59 -4.98 -11.60 1.85
C ASN A 59 -5.16 -10.31 1.04
N CYS A 60 -4.06 -9.63 0.70
CA CYS A 60 -4.07 -8.31 0.07
C CYS A 60 -3.35 -8.28 -1.28
N ILE A 61 -2.33 -9.11 -1.41
CA ILE A 61 -1.43 -9.14 -2.55
C ILE A 61 -1.65 -10.45 -3.30
N GLY A 62 -1.81 -10.32 -4.62
CA GLY A 62 -1.79 -11.44 -5.54
C GLY A 62 -0.55 -11.41 -6.44
N VAL A 63 -0.39 -12.42 -7.27
CA VAL A 63 0.57 -12.43 -8.38
C VAL A 63 -0.18 -12.48 -9.70
N ASP A 64 0.04 -11.47 -10.54
CA ASP A 64 -0.40 -11.53 -11.94
C ASP A 64 0.55 -12.46 -12.71
N THR A 65 0.04 -13.61 -13.12
CA THR A 65 0.79 -14.62 -13.89
C THR A 65 1.22 -14.16 -15.28
N GLY A 66 0.54 -13.16 -15.87
CA GLY A 66 0.90 -12.62 -17.18
C GLY A 66 2.20 -11.81 -17.15
N SER A 67 2.41 -11.04 -16.08
CA SER A 67 3.61 -10.23 -15.86
C SER A 67 4.57 -10.80 -14.81
N ASN A 68 4.19 -11.90 -14.14
CA ASN A 68 4.86 -12.46 -12.97
C ASN A 68 5.23 -11.38 -11.93
N ALA A 69 4.24 -10.57 -11.57
CA ALA A 69 4.42 -9.41 -10.68
C ALA A 69 3.37 -9.37 -9.56
N MET A 70 3.77 -8.84 -8.41
CA MET A 70 2.86 -8.54 -7.31
C MET A 70 1.85 -7.48 -7.72
N VAL A 71 0.60 -7.69 -7.35
CA VAL A 71 -0.52 -6.76 -7.60
C VAL A 71 -1.44 -6.72 -6.39
N TRP A 72 -2.06 -5.57 -6.12
CA TRP A 72 -3.15 -5.51 -5.15
C TRP A 72 -4.35 -6.30 -5.67
N MET A 73 -4.90 -7.17 -4.84
CA MET A 73 -5.99 -8.05 -5.24
C MET A 73 -6.88 -8.34 -4.04
N THR A 74 -8.19 -8.17 -4.20
CA THR A 74 -9.17 -8.46 -3.16
C THR A 74 -9.11 -9.92 -2.74
N GLY A 75 -8.80 -10.15 -1.46
CA GLY A 75 -8.59 -11.49 -0.89
C GLY A 75 -7.24 -12.12 -1.23
N GLY A 76 -6.37 -11.39 -1.94
CA GLY A 76 -5.07 -11.84 -2.41
C GLY A 76 -5.13 -13.03 -3.38
N ASN A 77 -3.97 -13.47 -3.86
CA ASN A 77 -3.87 -14.70 -4.66
C ASN A 77 -2.42 -15.18 -4.83
N ALA A 78 -2.07 -16.29 -4.16
CA ALA A 78 -0.83 -17.02 -4.38
C ALA A 78 0.49 -16.23 -4.15
N PHE A 79 0.43 -15.09 -3.46
CA PHE A 79 1.61 -14.28 -3.10
C PHE A 79 2.66 -15.10 -2.34
N THR A 80 2.28 -15.76 -1.24
CA THR A 80 3.19 -16.60 -0.43
C THR A 80 3.70 -17.85 -1.16
N ILE A 81 3.03 -18.26 -2.24
CA ILE A 81 3.39 -19.44 -3.02
C ILE A 81 4.42 -19.07 -4.09
N HIS A 82 4.23 -17.92 -4.73
CA HIS A 82 5.02 -17.52 -5.89
C HIS A 82 6.11 -16.50 -5.57
N CYS A 83 5.98 -15.71 -4.50
CA CYS A 83 6.96 -14.70 -4.14
C CYS A 83 7.75 -15.11 -2.88
N ARG A 84 9.04 -14.80 -2.87
CA ARG A 84 9.96 -15.09 -1.77
C ARG A 84 11.05 -14.02 -1.68
N ASN A 85 11.91 -14.14 -0.67
CA ASN A 85 13.04 -13.24 -0.43
C ASN A 85 12.59 -11.77 -0.39
N CYS A 86 11.46 -11.51 0.27
CA CYS A 86 10.90 -10.18 0.34
C CYS A 86 11.65 -9.31 1.35
N SER A 87 11.78 -8.03 1.02
CA SER A 87 12.36 -7.01 1.90
C SER A 87 11.82 -5.64 1.59
N LEU A 88 11.78 -4.76 2.60
CA LEU A 88 11.44 -3.35 2.43
C LEU A 88 12.64 -2.59 1.85
N GLN A 89 12.40 -1.72 0.87
CA GLN A 89 13.41 -0.99 0.08
C GLN A 89 13.30 0.51 0.27
N ASN A 90 14.44 1.24 0.27
CA ASN A 90 14.70 2.68 -0.01
C ASN A 90 13.67 3.79 0.33
N SER A 91 12.64 3.47 1.08
CA SER A 91 11.53 4.27 1.58
C SER A 91 10.65 3.19 2.23
N GLU A 92 10.69 3.08 3.55
CA GLU A 92 10.45 1.86 4.35
C GLU A 92 9.15 1.05 4.08
N VAL A 93 8.28 1.47 3.15
CA VAL A 93 7.02 0.86 2.77
C VAL A 93 6.98 0.27 1.35
N VAL A 94 8.05 0.36 0.56
CA VAL A 94 8.11 -0.36 -0.71
C VAL A 94 8.64 -1.77 -0.46
N MET A 95 7.78 -2.77 -0.60
CA MET A 95 8.17 -4.17 -0.49
C MET A 95 8.63 -4.68 -1.85
N GLN A 96 9.85 -5.22 -1.92
CA GLN A 96 10.38 -5.91 -3.08
C GLN A 96 10.54 -7.40 -2.78
N CYS A 97 10.12 -8.24 -3.72
CA CYS A 97 10.21 -9.70 -3.65
C CYS A 97 10.74 -10.29 -4.96
N GLU A 98 11.26 -11.51 -4.89
CA GLU A 98 11.50 -12.35 -6.07
C GLU A 98 10.25 -13.23 -6.29
N CYS A 99 9.53 -13.02 -7.39
CA CYS A 99 8.36 -13.82 -7.76
C CYS A 99 8.70 -14.83 -8.87
N ILE A 100 8.16 -16.04 -8.77
CA ILE A 100 8.45 -17.18 -9.64
C ILE A 100 7.22 -17.48 -10.47
N ASP A 101 7.41 -17.50 -11.78
CA ASP A 101 6.39 -17.99 -12.70
C ASP A 101 6.23 -19.52 -12.51
N PRO A 102 5.05 -20.03 -12.12
CA PRO A 102 4.86 -21.45 -11.89
C PRO A 102 4.96 -22.32 -13.15
N GLN A 103 4.77 -21.75 -14.35
CA GLN A 103 4.85 -22.47 -15.62
C GLN A 103 6.28 -22.58 -16.12
N THR A 104 7.06 -21.50 -16.00
CA THR A 104 8.41 -21.42 -16.57
C THR A 104 9.53 -21.57 -15.54
N GLY A 105 9.23 -21.38 -14.25
CA GLY A 105 10.21 -21.32 -13.17
C GLY A 105 11.06 -20.04 -13.19
N ASN A 106 10.80 -19.12 -14.12
CA ASN A 106 11.54 -17.88 -14.23
C ASN A 106 11.26 -16.97 -13.04
N LYS A 107 12.30 -16.26 -12.60
CA LYS A 107 12.25 -15.31 -11.49
C LYS A 107 12.15 -13.89 -12.01
N THR A 108 11.24 -13.11 -11.45
CA THR A 108 11.10 -11.67 -11.69
C THR A 108 11.26 -10.94 -10.37
N SER A 109 12.03 -9.86 -10.35
CA SER A 109 12.00 -8.93 -9.22
C SER A 109 10.75 -8.06 -9.36
N SER A 110 9.88 -8.09 -8.35
CA SER A 110 8.65 -7.31 -8.32
C SER A 110 8.63 -6.46 -7.06
N SER A 111 8.03 -5.27 -7.16
CA SER A 111 7.90 -4.34 -6.03
C SER A 111 6.47 -3.83 -5.95
N ILE A 112 5.99 -3.62 -4.72
CA ILE A 112 4.68 -3.04 -4.43
C ILE A 112 4.83 -2.03 -3.29
N ASN A 113 4.23 -0.86 -3.44
CA ASN A 113 4.21 0.13 -2.37
C ASN A 113 3.04 -0.16 -1.43
N LEU A 114 3.33 -0.48 -0.17
CA LEU A 114 2.32 -0.86 0.83
C LEU A 114 1.32 0.27 1.10
N ASP A 115 1.74 1.53 0.93
CA ASP A 115 0.87 2.70 1.08
C ASP A 115 -0.23 2.80 0.02
N ASP A 116 -0.05 2.14 -1.13
CA ASP A 116 -1.02 2.22 -2.24
C ASP A 116 -2.28 1.36 -1.99
N GLY A 117 -2.22 0.41 -1.06
CA GLY A 117 -3.33 -0.53 -0.80
C GLY A 117 -3.73 -0.67 0.66
N ILE A 118 -2.85 -0.38 1.62
CA ILE A 118 -3.17 -0.52 3.04
C ILE A 118 -3.79 0.75 3.58
N THR A 119 -4.89 0.60 4.31
CA THR A 119 -5.59 1.70 4.98
C THR A 119 -5.68 1.43 6.47
N ASN A 120 -5.42 2.46 7.29
CA ASN A 120 -5.70 2.43 8.73
C ASN A 120 -7.17 2.77 9.00
N GLN A 121 -7.84 1.93 9.78
CA GLN A 121 -9.23 2.10 10.19
C GLN A 121 -9.35 2.93 11.47
N HIS A 122 -10.58 3.33 11.81
CA HIS A 122 -10.84 4.19 12.97
C HIS A 122 -10.38 3.56 14.29
N ASP A 123 -10.41 2.23 14.39
CA ASP A 123 -10.00 1.47 15.56
C ASP A 123 -8.50 1.13 15.57
N GLY A 124 -7.73 1.60 14.59
CA GLY A 124 -6.30 1.30 14.43
C GLY A 124 -6.02 -0.03 13.71
N SER A 125 -7.05 -0.77 13.28
CA SER A 125 -6.86 -1.97 12.46
C SER A 125 -6.45 -1.61 11.03
N LEU A 126 -5.81 -2.55 10.33
CA LEU A 126 -5.43 -2.38 8.93
C LEU A 126 -6.37 -3.15 8.02
N THR A 127 -6.66 -2.58 6.86
CA THR A 127 -7.37 -3.26 5.78
C THR A 127 -6.64 -3.05 4.46
N CYS A 128 -6.99 -3.88 3.49
CA CYS A 128 -6.54 -3.80 2.11
C CYS A 128 -7.73 -4.07 1.17
N PRO A 129 -7.56 -3.92 -0.17
CA PRO A 129 -8.64 -4.11 -1.13
C PRO A 129 -9.27 -5.50 -1.07
#